data_AF-A0A920MKE2-F1
#
_entry.id   AF-A0A920MKE2-F1
#
_cell.length_a   1.000
_cell.length_b   1.000
_cell.length_c   1.000
_cell.angle_alpha   90.00
_cell.angle_beta   90.00
_cell.angle_gamma   90.00
#
_symmetry.space_group_name_H-M   'P 1'
#
loop_
_entity.id
_entity.type
_entity.pdbx_description
1 polymer ?
#
loop_
_entity_poly.entity_id
_entity_poly.type
_entity_poly.pdbx_seq_one_letter_code
_entity_poly.pdbx_strand_id
1 'polypeptide(L)'
;MIVEHMPKENNGALGSPGIDEIRWKKPVFPGDVLRMRSTILDKKPSRSRADMGTIFMLNELFNQNDEVVMTNKPIVMVKKRSRIS
;
A
#
# COMPACT_ATOMS: atom_id res chain seq x y z
N MET A 1 0.71 14.42 8.85
CA MET A 1 0.29 12.98 8.84
C MET A 1 -0.06 12.58 7.39
N ILE A 2 0.03 11.31 6.95
CA ILE A 2 -0.25 10.87 5.53
C ILE A 2 -1.57 11.45 4.97
N VAL A 3 -2.51 11.77 5.85
CA VAL A 3 -3.80 12.43 5.58
C VAL A 3 -3.66 13.76 4.81
N GLU A 4 -2.66 14.59 5.10
CA GLU A 4 -2.53 15.94 4.52
C GLU A 4 -2.23 15.94 3.02
N HIS A 5 -1.60 14.88 2.52
CA HIS A 5 -1.22 14.72 1.11
C HIS A 5 -1.94 13.57 0.42
N MET A 6 -2.98 13.00 1.04
CA MET A 6 -3.84 12.06 0.32
C MET A 6 -4.60 12.82 -0.76
N PRO A 7 -4.52 12.39 -2.03
CA PRO A 7 -5.33 12.99 -3.08
C PRO A 7 -6.81 12.86 -2.71
N LYS A 8 -7.53 13.99 -2.74
CA LYS A 8 -8.94 14.08 -2.34
C LYS A 8 -9.88 13.26 -3.24
N GLU A 9 -9.42 12.86 -4.44
CA GLU A 9 -10.22 12.08 -5.39
C GLU A 9 -9.46 10.91 -6.03
N ASN A 10 -10.21 9.83 -6.27
CA ASN A 10 -10.00 8.75 -7.24
C ASN A 10 -8.62 8.07 -7.28
N ASN A 11 -8.17 7.53 -6.14
CA ASN A 11 -6.98 6.66 -6.06
C ASN A 11 -7.25 5.20 -6.48
N GLY A 12 -8.46 4.89 -6.98
CA GLY A 12 -8.84 3.55 -7.44
C GLY A 12 -8.90 2.48 -6.35
N ALA A 13 -8.69 2.82 -5.08
CA ALA A 13 -8.74 1.88 -3.98
C ALA A 13 -10.19 1.48 -3.67
N LEU A 14 -10.45 0.19 -3.55
CA LEU A 14 -11.77 -0.38 -3.25
C LEU A 14 -11.81 -1.05 -1.87
N GLY A 15 -10.78 -0.79 -1.04
CA GLY A 15 -10.58 -1.39 0.27
C GLY A 15 -9.43 -2.41 0.31
N SER A 16 -9.20 -2.96 1.49
CA SER A 16 -8.10 -3.89 1.78
C SER A 16 -8.67 -5.10 2.53
N PRO A 17 -8.63 -6.33 1.95
CA PRO A 17 -9.07 -7.53 2.65
C PRO A 17 -8.26 -7.83 3.92
N GLY A 18 -7.01 -7.38 4.00
CA GLY A 18 -6.17 -7.60 5.17
C GLY A 18 -4.68 -7.38 4.92
N ILE A 19 -3.88 -7.82 5.88
CA ILE A 19 -2.43 -7.79 5.87
C ILE A 19 -1.94 -9.20 6.20
N ASP A 20 -1.13 -9.81 5.34
CA ASP A 20 -0.58 -11.14 5.57
C ASP A 20 0.50 -11.13 6.64
N GLU A 21 1.33 -10.09 6.65
CA GLU A 21 2.45 -9.96 7.56
C GLU A 21 2.69 -8.50 7.92
N ILE A 22 2.96 -8.25 9.21
CA ILE A 22 3.53 -7.00 9.70
C ILE A 22 4.70 -7.30 10.63
N ARG A 23 5.78 -6.54 10.49
CA ARG A 23 6.98 -6.65 11.34
C ARG A 23 7.47 -5.25 11.70
N TRP A 24 7.51 -4.96 13.00
CA TRP A 24 8.20 -3.80 13.55
C TRP A 24 9.66 -4.20 13.78
N LYS A 25 10.57 -3.57 13.04
CA LYS A 25 12.00 -3.90 13.07
C LYS A 25 12.75 -3.01 14.07
N LYS A 26 12.31 -1.76 14.22
CA LYS A 26 12.87 -0.76 15.12
C LYS A 26 11.77 0.16 15.66
N PRO A 27 11.93 0.74 16.86
CA PRO A 27 11.05 1.79 17.34
C PRO A 27 11.18 3.04 16.44
N VAL A 28 10.14 3.87 16.45
CA VAL A 28 10.10 5.20 15.84
C VAL A 28 9.78 6.19 16.94
N PHE A 29 10.40 7.37 16.90
CA PHE A 29 10.26 8.41 17.91
C PHE A 29 9.70 9.71 17.32
N PRO A 30 9.11 10.59 18.16
CA PRO A 30 8.73 11.93 17.72
C PRO A 30 9.90 12.65 17.04
N GLY A 31 9.66 13.24 15.87
CA GLY A 31 10.68 13.92 15.07
C GLY A 31 11.31 13.05 13.96
N ASP A 32 11.10 11.74 13.96
CA ASP A 32 11.55 10.89 12.85
C ASP A 32 10.82 11.25 11.54
N VAL A 33 11.58 11.31 10.45
CA VAL A 33 11.06 11.54 9.10
C VAL A 33 10.96 10.21 8.38
N LEU A 34 9.72 9.81 8.07
CA LEU A 34 9.44 8.49 7.51
C LEU A 34 9.20 8.56 6.01
N ARG A 35 9.82 7.64 5.27
CA ARG A 35 9.58 7.42 3.84
C ARG A 35 9.19 5.96 3.59
N MET A 36 8.24 5.71 2.69
CA MET A 36 7.79 4.35 2.39
C MET A 36 8.10 3.98 0.94
N ARG A 37 8.60 2.75 0.73
CA ARG A 37 8.67 2.10 -0.57
C ARG A 37 7.60 1.01 -0.64
N SER A 38 6.77 1.05 -1.67
CA SER A 38 5.76 0.02 -1.94
C SER A 38 6.15 -0.73 -3.21
N THR A 39 6.28 -2.04 -3.10
CA THR A 39 6.57 -2.95 -4.23
C THR A 39 5.35 -3.82 -4.49
N ILE A 40 4.84 -3.83 -5.72
CA ILE A 40 3.79 -4.78 -6.11
C ILE A 40 4.44 -6.15 -6.33
N LEU A 41 4.06 -7.14 -5.51
CA LEU A 41 4.56 -8.51 -5.61
C LEU A 41 3.76 -9.33 -6.62
N ASP A 42 2.44 -9.17 -6.62
CA ASP A 42 1.54 -9.89 -7.53
C ASP A 42 0.25 -9.10 -7.77
N LYS A 43 -0.49 -9.47 -8.83
CA LYS A 43 -1.80 -8.94 -9.16
C LYS A 43 -2.73 -10.04 -9.66
N LYS A 44 -3.95 -10.06 -9.14
CA LYS A 44 -4.97 -11.03 -9.49
C LYS A 44 -6.26 -10.33 -9.93
N PRO A 45 -6.69 -10.47 -11.20
CA PRO A 45 -8.01 -10.01 -11.62
C PRO A 45 -9.11 -10.71 -10.81
N SER A 46 -10.16 -9.97 -10.45
CA SER A 46 -11.32 -10.59 -9.81
C SER A 46 -12.07 -11.47 -10.82
N ARG A 47 -12.44 -12.68 -10.39
CA ARG A 47 -13.25 -13.61 -11.21
C ARG A 47 -14.73 -13.25 -11.23
N SER A 48 -15.24 -12.64 -10.16
CA SER A 48 -16.65 -12.30 -9.99
C SER A 48 -16.98 -10.83 -10.29
N ARG A 49 -15.98 -9.93 -10.29
CA ARG A 49 -16.17 -8.49 -10.54
C ARG A 49 -15.21 -7.99 -11.61
N ALA A 50 -15.72 -7.81 -12.83
CA ALA A 50 -14.91 -7.51 -14.01
C ALA A 50 -14.27 -6.11 -13.99
N ASP A 51 -14.70 -5.21 -13.13
CA ASP A 51 -14.23 -3.83 -13.01
C ASP A 51 -13.06 -3.67 -12.02
N MET A 52 -12.56 -4.75 -11.42
CA MET A 52 -11.51 -4.68 -10.40
C MET A 52 -10.57 -5.88 -10.31
N GLY A 53 -9.54 -5.74 -9.48
CA GLY A 53 -8.62 -6.81 -9.11
C GLY A 53 -8.03 -6.58 -7.73
N THR A 54 -7.13 -7.47 -7.35
CA THR A 54 -6.39 -7.44 -6.08
C THR A 54 -4.90 -7.33 -6.39
N ILE A 55 -4.19 -6.47 -5.67
CA ILE A 55 -2.73 -6.39 -5.67
C ILE A 55 -2.18 -6.84 -4.32
N PHE A 56 -1.08 -7.57 -4.36
CA PHE A 56 -0.32 -7.99 -3.20
C PHE A 56 0.94 -7.15 -3.15
N MET A 57 1.23 -6.54 -2.01
CA MET A 57 2.32 -5.57 -1.91
C MET A 57 3.33 -5.96 -0.83
N LEU A 58 4.54 -5.43 -0.93
CA LEU A 58 5.48 -5.30 0.16
C LEU A 58 5.73 -3.81 0.39
N ASN A 59 5.38 -3.33 1.57
CA ASN A 59 5.75 -2.00 2.02
C ASN A 59 6.95 -2.08 2.95
N GLU A 60 7.91 -1.21 2.72
CA GLU A 60 9.07 -0.99 3.56
C GLU A 60 9.06 0.46 4.01
N LEU A 61 9.01 0.67 5.32
CA LEU A 61 9.04 1.98 5.95
C LEU A 61 10.46 2.24 6.45
N PHE A 62 11.03 3.36 6.04
CA PHE A 62 12.38 3.80 6.38
C PHE A 62 12.33 5.05 7.25
N ASN A 63 13.30 5.17 8.16
CA ASN A 63 13.58 6.43 8.86
C ASN A 63 14.54 7.32 8.05
N GLN A 64 14.91 8.47 8.63
CA GLN A 64 15.84 9.45 8.07
C GLN A 64 17.26 8.92 7.82
N ASN A 65 17.63 7.79 8.44
CA ASN A 65 18.93 7.15 8.30
C ASN A 65 18.89 5.98 7.29
N ASP A 66 17.83 5.90 6.48
CA ASP A 66 17.58 4.82 5.51
C ASP A 66 17.48 3.43 6.12
N GLU A 67 17.13 3.32 7.40
CA GLU A 67 16.94 2.05 8.08
C GLU A 67 15.47 1.62 8.01
N VAL A 68 15.23 0.35 7.68
CA VAL A 68 13.88 -0.22 7.69
C VAL A 68 13.38 -0.35 9.13
N VAL A 69 12.36 0.43 9.48
CA VAL A 69 11.72 0.42 10.81
C VAL A 69 10.48 -0.47 10.85
N MET A 70 9.80 -0.66 9.71
CA MET A 70 8.65 -1.54 9.59
C MET A 70 8.54 -2.13 8.19
N THR A 71 8.06 -3.37 8.11
CA THR A 71 7.60 -3.97 6.85
C THR A 71 6.18 -4.48 7.00
N ASN A 72 5.36 -4.34 5.97
CA ASN A 72 4.06 -5.02 5.91
C ASN A 72 3.75 -5.55 4.50
N LYS A 73 2.89 -6.58 4.45
CA LYS A 73 2.41 -7.21 3.22
C LYS A 73 0.89 -7.07 3.11
N PRO A 74 0.38 -5.92 2.64
CA PRO A 74 -1.05 -5.69 2.53
C PRO A 74 -1.58 -6.26 1.23
N ILE A 75 -2.86 -6.65 1.29
CA ILE A 75 -3.64 -7.07 0.14
C ILE A 75 -4.62 -5.93 -0.15
N VAL A 76 -4.58 -5.35 -1.36
CA VAL A 76 -5.42 -4.20 -1.69
C VAL A 76 -6.28 -4.49 -2.91
N MET A 77 -7.57 -4.16 -2.81
CA MET A 77 -8.48 -4.19 -3.94
C MET A 77 -8.41 -2.88 -4.70
N VAL A 78 -8.27 -2.96 -6.02
CA VAL A 78 -8.14 -1.79 -6.90
C VAL A 78 -9.08 -1.88 -8.09
N LYS A 79 -9.67 -0.75 -8.45
CA LYS A 79 -10.48 -0.59 -9.66
C LYS A 79 -9.58 -0.70 -10.88
N LYS A 80 -10.04 -1.42 -11.90
CA LYS A 80 -9.40 -1.41 -13.22
C LYS A 80 -9.74 -0.09 -13.93
N ARG A 81 -8.75 0.50 -14.60
CA ARG A 81 -8.99 1.65 -15.48
C ARG A 81 -9.93 1.22 -16.60
N SER A 82 -10.99 2.00 -16.86
CA SER A 82 -11.82 1.82 -18.04
C SER A 82 -10.98 2.05 -19.30
N ARG A 83 -11.10 1.18 -20.30
CA ARG A 83 -10.59 1.49 -21.64
C ARG A 83 -11.49 2.58 -22.21
N ILE A 84 -10.91 3.73 -22.54
CA ILE A 84 -11.56 4.71 -23.41
C ILE A 84 -11.52 4.09 -24.81
N SER A 85 -12.69 3.85 -25.40
CA SER A 85 -12.87 3.42 -26.80
C SER A 85 -12.79 4.63 -27.72
#